data_AF-A0A355VVP3-F1
#
_entry.id   AF-A0A355VVP3-F1
#
_cell.length_a   1.000
_cell.length_b   1.000
_cell.length_c   1.000
_cell.angle_alpha   90.00
_cell.angle_beta   90.00
_cell.angle_gamma   90.00
#
_symmetry.space_group_name_H-M   'P 1'
#
loop_
_entity.id
_entity.type
_entity.pdbx_description
1 polymer ?
#
loop_
_entity_poly.entity_id
_entity_poly.type
_entity_poly.pdbx_seq_one_letter_code
_entity_poly.pdbx_strand_id
1 'polypeptide(L)'
;MLAKIKSSGVLEEGDVFDFEIISHICDVAAAAGHVSNKGSIVMTHDTYRTIMAVRDALFSLKDKTLEEAVMTYLQARATWLGFESAESLEDKTLVRLACMMRLFDPEARKMLKVQWAQLPKEMRIETADSFNPLREIEGLTPTYVPAVFVNVYTSVEEKNQAISRILGQVLPFVLKAQREFRASESYDPTMTLSFNKVAAVARDTADLPAEKSPYHIDDQGNVIVD
;
A
#
# COMPACT_ATOMS: atom_id res chain seq x y z
N MET A 1 3.93 -3.33 -15.19
CA MET A 1 2.69 -4.14 -15.13
C MET A 1 1.54 -3.49 -15.89
N LEU A 2 1.12 -2.25 -15.58
CA LEU A 2 0.01 -1.57 -16.27
C LEU A 2 0.19 -1.44 -17.80
N ALA A 3 1.41 -1.17 -18.26
CA ALA A 3 1.73 -1.17 -19.69
C ALA A 3 1.38 -2.50 -20.39
N LYS A 4 1.63 -3.64 -19.71
CA LYS A 4 1.32 -4.97 -20.23
C LYS A 4 -0.18 -5.20 -20.31
N ILE A 5 -0.95 -4.74 -19.32
CA ILE A 5 -2.42 -4.82 -19.33
C ILE A 5 -2.94 -4.03 -20.54
N LYS A 6 -2.51 -2.77 -20.70
CA LYS A 6 -2.94 -1.91 -21.81
C LYS A 6 -2.61 -2.51 -23.19
N SER A 7 -1.44 -3.13 -23.35
CA SER A 7 -1.04 -3.74 -24.64
C SER A 7 -1.56 -5.17 -24.86
N SER A 8 -2.22 -5.79 -23.88
CA SER A 8 -2.65 -7.20 -23.97
C SER A 8 -3.93 -7.43 -24.78
N GLY A 9 -4.70 -6.38 -25.08
CA GLY A 9 -6.01 -6.50 -25.69
C GLY A 9 -7.14 -6.91 -24.73
N VAL A 10 -6.83 -7.29 -23.48
CA VAL A 10 -7.82 -7.75 -22.49
C VAL A 10 -8.92 -6.72 -22.18
N LEU A 11 -8.63 -5.43 -22.39
CA LEU A 11 -9.58 -4.33 -22.16
C LEU A 11 -10.55 -4.11 -23.35
N GLU A 12 -10.24 -4.68 -24.51
CA GLU A 12 -11.15 -4.69 -25.67
C GLU A 12 -12.20 -5.81 -25.52
N GLU A 13 -11.81 -6.90 -24.88
CA GLU A 13 -12.67 -8.03 -24.52
C GLU A 13 -13.25 -7.84 -23.11
N GLY A 14 -14.13 -6.83 -22.96
CA GLY A 14 -14.66 -6.41 -21.65
C GLY A 14 -15.19 -7.53 -20.76
N ASP A 15 -15.80 -8.57 -21.34
CA ASP A 15 -16.31 -9.74 -20.61
C ASP A 15 -15.20 -10.56 -19.94
N VAL A 16 -14.03 -10.71 -20.60
CA VAL A 16 -12.88 -11.45 -20.05
C VAL A 16 -12.28 -10.68 -18.88
N PHE A 17 -12.13 -9.37 -19.04
CA PHE A 17 -11.66 -8.50 -17.95
C PHE A 17 -12.61 -8.51 -16.76
N ASP A 18 -13.93 -8.39 -16.99
CA ASP A 18 -14.91 -8.42 -15.90
C ASP A 18 -14.99 -9.80 -15.23
N PHE A 19 -14.81 -10.89 -15.98
CA PHE A 19 -14.71 -12.24 -15.43
C PHE A 19 -13.51 -12.39 -14.49
N GLU A 20 -12.34 -11.85 -14.87
CA GLU A 20 -11.15 -11.84 -14.00
C GLU A 20 -11.40 -11.06 -12.70
N ILE A 21 -12.09 -9.92 -12.79
CA ILE A 21 -12.46 -9.14 -11.60
C ILE A 21 -13.41 -9.94 -10.69
N ILE A 22 -14.40 -10.65 -11.26
CA ILE A 22 -15.31 -11.51 -10.50
C ILE A 22 -14.53 -12.66 -9.84
N SER A 23 -13.61 -13.30 -10.57
CA SER A 23 -12.73 -14.34 -10.04
C SER A 23 -11.95 -13.84 -8.82
N HIS A 24 -11.36 -12.65 -8.93
CA HIS A 24 -10.65 -12.01 -7.81
C HIS A 24 -11.57 -11.69 -6.62
N ILE A 25 -12.80 -11.24 -6.86
CA ILE A 25 -13.80 -11.03 -5.80
C ILE A 25 -14.10 -12.36 -5.07
N CYS A 26 -14.28 -13.45 -5.81
CA CYS A 26 -14.51 -14.78 -5.23
C CYS A 26 -13.33 -15.24 -4.37
N ASP A 27 -12.09 -15.07 -4.85
CA ASP A 27 -10.88 -15.41 -4.10
C ASP A 27 -10.77 -14.62 -2.79
N VAL A 28 -10.96 -13.29 -2.85
CA VAL A 28 -10.92 -12.42 -1.66
C VAL A 28 -12.08 -12.76 -0.71
N ALA A 29 -13.25 -13.10 -1.22
CA ALA A 29 -14.39 -13.50 -0.39
C ALA A 29 -14.16 -14.84 0.32
N ALA A 30 -13.51 -15.80 -0.35
CA ALA A 30 -13.16 -17.10 0.22
C ALA A 30 -11.99 -17.03 1.21
N ALA A 31 -11.19 -15.96 1.16
CA ALA A 31 -10.07 -15.75 2.07
C ALA A 31 -10.52 -15.82 3.55
N ALA A 32 -9.79 -16.62 4.34
CA ALA A 32 -10.13 -16.91 5.73
C ALA A 32 -11.51 -17.54 5.97
N GLY A 33 -12.10 -18.21 4.96
CA GLY A 33 -13.39 -18.91 5.09
C GLY A 33 -13.41 -20.03 6.15
N HIS A 34 -12.24 -20.55 6.54
CA HIS A 34 -12.12 -21.51 7.64
C HIS A 34 -12.37 -20.88 9.03
N VAL A 35 -12.31 -19.55 9.16
CA VAL A 35 -12.49 -18.84 10.44
C VAL A 35 -13.98 -18.60 10.75
N SER A 36 -14.81 -18.41 9.72
CA SER A 36 -16.23 -18.09 9.89
C SER A 36 -17.07 -18.76 8.80
N ASN A 37 -18.08 -19.51 9.21
CA ASN A 37 -19.08 -20.10 8.31
C ASN A 37 -20.28 -19.18 8.03
N LYS A 38 -20.33 -17.99 8.65
CA LYS A 38 -21.46 -17.05 8.50
C LYS A 38 -21.30 -16.07 7.33
N GLY A 39 -20.14 -16.07 6.67
CA GLY A 39 -19.82 -15.16 5.59
C GLY A 39 -18.34 -14.75 5.61
N SER A 40 -17.95 -13.97 4.61
CA SER A 40 -16.57 -13.50 4.50
C SER A 40 -16.26 -12.44 5.56
N ILE A 41 -15.18 -12.66 6.31
CA ILE A 41 -14.62 -11.65 7.22
C ILE A 41 -13.69 -10.67 6.49
N VAL A 42 -13.28 -11.01 5.27
CA VAL A 42 -12.35 -10.22 4.44
C VAL A 42 -13.12 -9.33 3.46
N MET A 43 -14.15 -9.87 2.79
CA MET A 43 -14.96 -9.13 1.82
C MET A 43 -15.98 -8.23 2.52
N THR A 44 -15.49 -7.11 3.05
CA THR A 44 -16.31 -6.01 3.57
C THR A 44 -16.79 -5.09 2.45
N HIS A 45 -17.74 -4.20 2.76
CA HIS A 45 -18.19 -3.17 1.82
C HIS A 45 -17.01 -2.33 1.28
N ASP A 46 -16.10 -1.93 2.16
CA ASP A 46 -14.90 -1.16 1.81
C ASP A 46 -13.90 -1.95 0.94
N THR A 47 -13.78 -3.26 1.18
CA THR A 47 -12.95 -4.14 0.34
C THR A 47 -13.55 -4.26 -1.06
N TYR A 48 -14.84 -4.54 -1.17
CA TYR A 48 -15.55 -4.57 -2.46
C TYR A 48 -15.42 -3.24 -3.20
N ARG A 49 -15.68 -2.12 -2.52
CA ARG A 49 -15.56 -0.77 -3.07
C ARG A 49 -14.14 -0.48 -3.59
N THR A 50 -13.10 -0.96 -2.89
CA THR A 50 -11.71 -0.84 -3.33
C THR A 50 -11.45 -1.63 -4.61
N ILE A 51 -11.92 -2.89 -4.68
CA ILE A 51 -11.79 -3.72 -5.88
C ILE A 51 -12.47 -3.04 -7.07
N MET A 52 -13.68 -2.51 -6.89
CA MET A 52 -14.39 -1.79 -7.95
C MET A 52 -13.64 -0.53 -8.41
N ALA A 53 -13.05 0.24 -7.49
CA ALA A 53 -12.24 1.40 -7.85
C ALA A 53 -10.97 1.02 -8.63
N VAL A 54 -10.35 -0.13 -8.30
CA VAL A 54 -9.22 -0.68 -9.07
C VAL A 54 -9.70 -1.13 -10.45
N ARG A 55 -10.84 -1.82 -10.53
CA ARG A 55 -11.47 -2.25 -11.78
C ARG A 55 -11.71 -1.06 -12.71
N ASP A 56 -12.34 0.01 -12.21
CA ASP A 56 -12.62 1.20 -13.01
C ASP A 56 -11.35 1.93 -13.45
N ALA A 57 -10.33 2.00 -12.58
CA ALA A 57 -9.04 2.56 -12.93
C ALA A 57 -8.33 1.76 -14.02
N LEU A 58 -8.30 0.43 -13.91
CA LEU A 58 -7.73 -0.45 -14.93
C LEU A 58 -8.51 -0.40 -16.23
N PHE A 59 -9.84 -0.40 -16.19
CA PHE A 59 -10.67 -0.29 -17.38
C PHE A 59 -10.44 1.03 -18.11
N SER A 60 -10.19 2.12 -17.37
CA SER A 60 -9.87 3.41 -17.97
C SER A 60 -8.59 3.44 -18.82
N LEU A 61 -7.68 2.46 -18.66
CA LEU A 61 -6.47 2.33 -19.50
C LEU A 61 -6.78 2.15 -20.99
N LYS A 62 -8.01 1.74 -21.34
CA LYS A 62 -8.47 1.67 -22.73
C LYS A 62 -8.23 2.99 -23.47
N ASP A 63 -8.64 4.09 -22.84
CA ASP A 63 -8.62 5.42 -23.44
C ASP A 63 -7.64 6.38 -22.77
N LYS A 64 -7.11 6.03 -21.59
CA LYS A 64 -6.22 6.89 -20.78
C LYS A 64 -4.78 6.39 -20.71
N THR A 65 -3.86 7.29 -20.40
CA THR A 65 -2.46 6.97 -20.06
C THR A 65 -2.35 6.18 -18.76
N LEU A 66 -1.17 5.58 -18.50
CA LEU A 66 -0.93 4.85 -17.26
C LEU A 66 -1.06 5.75 -16.02
N GLU A 67 -0.56 6.99 -16.14
CA GLU A 67 -0.66 7.99 -15.08
C GLU A 67 -2.12 8.35 -14.78
N GLU A 68 -2.92 8.64 -15.81
CA GLU A 68 -4.33 8.99 -15.64
C GLU A 68 -5.15 7.83 -15.05
N ALA A 69 -4.82 6.57 -15.38
CA ALA A 69 -5.45 5.40 -14.76
C ALA A 69 -5.11 5.30 -13.26
N VAL A 70 -3.84 5.47 -12.90
CA VAL A 70 -3.42 5.52 -11.48
C VAL A 70 -4.12 6.66 -10.75
N MET A 71 -4.21 7.84 -11.37
CA MET A 71 -4.89 8.99 -10.80
C MET A 71 -6.40 8.77 -10.67
N THR A 72 -7.03 8.00 -11.55
CA THR A 72 -8.44 7.61 -11.42
C THR A 72 -8.68 6.83 -10.12
N TYR A 73 -7.81 5.87 -9.79
CA TYR A 73 -7.88 5.14 -8.52
C TYR A 73 -7.61 6.05 -7.31
N LEU A 74 -6.54 6.86 -7.37
CA LEU A 74 -6.16 7.73 -6.25
C LEU A 74 -7.24 8.79 -5.97
N GLN A 75 -7.87 9.35 -7.01
CA GLN A 75 -8.93 10.32 -6.84
C GLN A 75 -10.17 9.72 -6.18
N ALA A 76 -10.55 8.48 -6.56
CA ALA A 76 -11.63 7.78 -5.88
C ALA A 76 -11.32 7.62 -4.38
N ARG A 77 -10.11 7.17 -4.04
CA ARG A 77 -9.65 7.01 -2.66
C ARG A 77 -9.61 8.34 -1.89
N ALA A 78 -9.19 9.42 -2.56
CA ALA A 78 -9.15 10.77 -2.00
C ALA A 78 -10.54 11.27 -1.61
N THR A 79 -11.54 11.05 -2.47
CA THR A 79 -12.94 11.42 -2.20
C THR A 79 -13.49 10.69 -0.97
N TRP A 80 -13.15 9.41 -0.77
CA TRP A 80 -13.65 8.63 0.37
C TRP A 80 -13.10 9.16 1.70
N LEU A 81 -11.81 9.52 1.68
CA LEU A 81 -11.12 10.20 2.76
C LEU A 81 -11.54 11.68 2.91
N GLY A 82 -12.41 12.20 2.04
CA GLY A 82 -12.92 13.56 2.08
C GLY A 82 -11.94 14.65 1.60
N PHE A 83 -10.87 14.30 0.90
CA PHE A 83 -10.03 15.29 0.21
C PHE A 83 -10.83 15.98 -0.91
N GLU A 84 -10.58 17.28 -1.10
CA GLU A 84 -11.18 18.04 -2.21
C GLU A 84 -10.62 17.58 -3.56
N SER A 85 -9.31 17.34 -3.63
CA SER A 85 -8.63 16.74 -4.77
C SER A 85 -7.34 16.02 -4.33
N ALA A 86 -6.79 15.16 -5.20
CA ALA A 86 -5.46 14.55 -5.05
C ALA A 86 -4.44 15.16 -6.02
N GLU A 87 -4.38 16.49 -6.10
CA GLU A 87 -3.55 17.19 -7.08
C GLU A 87 -2.11 17.43 -6.60
N SER A 88 -1.95 17.87 -5.35
CA SER A 88 -0.63 18.14 -4.79
C SER A 88 0.16 16.85 -4.53
N LEU A 89 1.50 16.93 -4.58
CA LEU A 89 2.36 15.78 -4.25
C LEU A 89 2.11 15.27 -2.82
N GLU A 90 1.84 16.19 -1.89
CA GLU A 90 1.51 15.87 -0.51
C GLU A 90 0.18 15.12 -0.40
N ASP A 91 -0.88 15.60 -1.05
CA ASP A 91 -2.19 14.91 -1.03
C ASP A 91 -2.10 13.53 -1.67
N LYS A 92 -1.40 13.39 -2.80
CA LYS A 92 -1.13 12.08 -3.42
C LYS A 92 -0.41 11.14 -2.46
N THR A 93 0.61 11.64 -1.76
CA THR A 93 1.37 10.86 -0.77
C THR A 93 0.49 10.43 0.40
N LEU A 94 -0.30 11.34 0.96
CA LEU A 94 -1.24 11.07 2.05
C LEU A 94 -2.30 10.05 1.66
N VAL A 95 -2.90 10.20 0.47
CA VAL A 95 -3.89 9.25 -0.06
C VAL A 95 -3.25 7.88 -0.23
N ARG A 96 -2.00 7.79 -0.71
CA ARG A 96 -1.30 6.51 -0.84
C ARG A 96 -0.99 5.88 0.51
N LEU A 97 -0.48 6.64 1.48
CA LEU A 97 -0.28 6.14 2.85
C LEU A 97 -1.60 5.63 3.43
N ALA A 98 -2.69 6.37 3.26
CA ALA A 98 -4.03 5.96 3.67
C ALA A 98 -4.50 4.68 2.96
N CYS A 99 -4.19 4.50 1.67
CA CYS A 99 -4.44 3.24 0.96
C CYS A 99 -3.64 2.07 1.55
N MET A 100 -2.36 2.27 1.84
CA MET A 100 -1.51 1.23 2.43
C MET A 100 -1.94 0.85 3.85
N MET A 101 -2.53 1.79 4.60
CA MET A 101 -3.13 1.56 5.92
C MET A 101 -4.60 1.10 5.86
N ARG A 102 -5.21 1.05 4.67
CA ARG A 102 -6.65 0.74 4.45
C ARG A 102 -7.60 1.69 5.21
N LEU A 103 -7.33 2.99 5.18
CA LEU A 103 -8.20 4.03 5.75
C LEU A 103 -9.28 4.45 4.75
N PHE A 104 -10.53 4.65 5.17
CA PHE A 104 -11.65 4.91 4.24
C PHE A 104 -12.42 6.18 4.50
N ASP A 105 -12.24 6.82 5.65
CA ASP A 105 -13.12 7.89 6.12
C ASP A 105 -12.40 9.24 6.37
N PRO A 106 -13.16 10.35 6.46
CA PRO A 106 -12.59 11.67 6.68
C PRO A 106 -11.95 11.90 8.05
N GLU A 107 -12.28 11.11 9.07
CA GLU A 107 -11.70 11.22 10.41
C GLU A 107 -10.27 10.64 10.39
N ALA A 108 -10.10 9.47 9.78
CA ALA A 108 -8.80 8.86 9.53
C ALA A 108 -7.87 9.79 8.75
N ARG A 109 -8.39 10.52 7.75
CA ARG A 109 -7.63 11.59 7.07
C ARG A 109 -7.16 12.67 8.04
N LYS A 110 -8.04 13.20 8.91
CA LYS A 110 -7.66 14.26 9.85
C LYS A 110 -6.51 13.81 10.75
N MET A 111 -6.61 12.60 11.29
CA MET A 111 -5.55 11.99 12.10
C MET A 111 -4.25 11.85 11.30
N LEU A 112 -4.32 11.32 10.07
CA LEU A 112 -3.16 11.18 9.19
C LEU A 112 -2.47 12.52 8.90
N LYS A 113 -3.23 13.59 8.60
CA LYS A 113 -2.67 14.92 8.34
C LYS A 113 -1.96 15.49 9.58
N VAL A 114 -2.52 15.31 10.77
CA VAL A 114 -1.91 15.77 12.02
C VAL A 114 -0.59 15.06 12.27
N GLN A 115 -0.56 13.72 12.16
CA GLN A 115 0.67 12.95 12.37
C GLN A 115 1.72 13.23 11.28
N TRP A 116 1.30 13.37 10.03
CA TRP A 116 2.17 13.72 8.92
C TRP A 116 2.86 15.07 9.12
N ALA A 117 2.12 16.09 9.59
CA ALA A 117 2.67 17.42 9.84
C ALA A 117 3.75 17.45 10.94
N GLN A 118 3.79 16.42 11.81
CA GLN A 118 4.80 16.27 12.85
C GLN A 118 6.09 15.64 12.33
N LEU A 119 6.08 15.04 11.12
CA LEU A 119 7.29 14.45 10.55
C LEU A 119 8.28 15.52 10.10
N PRO A 120 9.60 15.27 10.26
CA PRO A 120 10.64 16.10 9.68
C PRO A 120 10.42 16.32 8.18
N LYS A 121 10.79 17.49 7.67
CA LYS A 121 10.58 17.85 6.27
C LYS A 121 11.27 16.86 5.33
N GLU A 122 12.47 16.43 5.69
CA GLU A 122 13.29 15.48 4.95
C GLU A 122 12.58 14.13 4.82
N MET A 123 11.97 13.66 5.92
CA MET A 123 11.22 12.41 5.94
C MET A 123 9.95 12.48 5.09
N ARG A 124 9.25 13.64 5.09
CA ARG A 124 8.10 13.85 4.21
C ARG A 124 8.49 13.82 2.73
N ILE A 125 9.63 14.41 2.37
CA ILE A 125 10.18 14.38 1.01
C ILE A 125 10.56 12.96 0.62
N GLU A 126 11.33 12.25 1.46
CA GLU A 126 11.75 10.86 1.19
C GLU A 126 10.56 9.92 1.06
N THR A 127 9.52 10.10 1.89
CA THR A 127 8.29 9.31 1.82
C THR A 127 7.54 9.58 0.52
N ALA A 128 7.39 10.86 0.13
CA ALA A 128 6.73 11.23 -1.12
C ALA A 128 7.47 10.66 -2.34
N ASP A 129 8.79 10.66 -2.32
CA ASP A 129 9.64 10.14 -3.37
C ASP A 129 9.61 8.59 -3.45
N SER A 130 9.68 7.91 -2.31
CA SER A 130 9.68 6.44 -2.21
C SER A 130 8.34 5.82 -2.57
N PHE A 131 7.25 6.49 -2.22
CA PHE A 131 5.89 6.06 -2.53
C PHE A 131 5.24 6.95 -3.58
N ASN A 132 5.97 7.38 -4.62
CA ASN A 132 5.37 7.98 -5.82
C ASN A 132 5.08 6.89 -6.87
N PRO A 133 3.82 6.69 -7.34
CA PRO A 133 3.50 5.59 -8.26
C PRO A 133 3.82 5.94 -9.70
N LEU A 134 4.08 7.22 -9.96
CA LEU A 134 4.36 7.80 -11.25
C LEU A 134 5.87 7.94 -11.49
N ARG A 135 6.67 7.64 -10.45
CA ARG A 135 8.12 7.65 -10.57
C ARG A 135 8.58 6.34 -11.20
N GLU A 136 9.40 6.45 -12.24
CA GLU A 136 10.21 5.34 -12.70
C GLU A 136 11.29 5.05 -11.66
N ILE A 137 11.24 3.85 -11.10
CA ILE A 137 12.25 3.35 -10.18
C ILE A 137 13.09 2.29 -10.90
N GLU A 138 14.39 2.38 -10.69
CA GLU A 138 15.28 1.26 -10.98
C GLU A 138 15.01 0.18 -9.92
N GLY A 139 14.66 -1.02 -10.36
CA GLY A 139 14.33 -2.16 -9.51
C GLY A 139 12.83 -2.43 -9.29
N LEU A 140 12.53 -3.55 -8.66
CA LEU A 140 11.16 -3.96 -8.33
C LEU A 140 10.62 -3.22 -7.09
N THR A 141 9.31 -2.95 -7.07
CA THR A 141 8.64 -2.33 -5.92
C THR A 141 8.69 -3.28 -4.71
N PRO A 142 9.06 -2.79 -3.52
CA PRO A 142 9.01 -3.60 -2.30
C PRO A 142 7.61 -4.17 -2.03
N THR A 143 7.56 -5.40 -1.54
CA THR A 143 6.31 -6.12 -1.24
C THR A 143 6.02 -6.15 0.26
N TYR A 144 4.76 -6.37 0.61
CA TYR A 144 4.26 -6.50 2.00
C TYR A 144 4.36 -5.26 2.89
N VAL A 145 4.89 -4.11 2.44
CA VAL A 145 4.82 -2.84 3.21
C VAL A 145 3.39 -2.49 3.65
N PRO A 146 2.35 -2.59 2.79
CA PRO A 146 0.97 -2.37 3.24
C PRO A 146 0.51 -3.37 4.31
N ALA A 147 0.98 -4.63 4.25
CA ALA A 147 0.64 -5.62 5.25
C ALA A 147 1.24 -5.26 6.62
N VAL A 148 2.47 -4.74 6.67
CA VAL A 148 3.07 -4.20 7.90
C VAL A 148 2.18 -3.09 8.46
N PHE A 149 1.82 -2.10 7.64
CA PHE A 149 1.04 -0.95 8.10
C PHE A 149 -0.35 -1.35 8.58
N VAL A 150 -1.04 -2.24 7.86
CA VAL A 150 -2.35 -2.77 8.27
C VAL A 150 -2.26 -3.53 9.58
N ASN A 151 -1.27 -4.42 9.74
CA ASN A 151 -1.14 -5.21 10.95
C ASN A 151 -0.92 -4.32 12.18
N VAL A 152 -0.06 -3.29 12.07
CA VAL A 152 0.10 -2.27 13.11
C VAL A 152 -1.20 -1.49 13.36
N TYR A 153 -1.89 -1.08 12.30
CA TYR A 153 -3.14 -0.33 12.43
C TYR A 153 -4.26 -1.13 13.13
N THR A 154 -4.24 -2.46 12.95
CA THR A 154 -5.23 -3.37 13.56
C THR A 154 -4.84 -3.84 14.96
N SER A 155 -3.54 -3.87 15.29
CA SER A 155 -3.05 -4.34 16.59
C SER A 155 -3.11 -3.26 17.68
N VAL A 156 -3.26 -1.99 17.30
CA VAL A 156 -3.43 -0.87 18.22
C VAL A 156 -4.90 -0.46 18.29
N GLU A 157 -5.42 -0.40 19.52
CA GLU A 157 -6.82 -0.05 19.81
C GLU A 157 -7.15 1.39 19.35
N GLU A 158 -6.33 2.36 19.78
CA GLU A 158 -6.50 3.77 19.46
C GLU A 158 -5.99 4.12 18.06
N LYS A 159 -6.89 4.50 17.15
CA LYS A 159 -6.55 4.70 15.72
C LYS A 159 -5.53 5.82 15.49
N ASN A 160 -5.62 6.91 16.24
CA ASN A 160 -4.64 8.00 16.15
C ASN A 160 -3.24 7.54 16.61
N GLN A 161 -3.17 6.74 17.67
CA GLN A 161 -1.91 6.16 18.15
C GLN A 161 -1.33 5.18 17.13
N ALA A 162 -2.18 4.38 16.48
CA ALA A 162 -1.78 3.46 15.44
C ALA A 162 -1.12 4.19 14.25
N ILE A 163 -1.76 5.25 13.75
CA ILE A 163 -1.22 6.10 12.69
C ILE A 163 0.10 6.76 13.13
N SER A 164 0.16 7.26 14.36
CA SER A 164 1.37 7.87 14.93
C SER A 164 2.54 6.88 14.98
N ARG A 165 2.31 5.63 15.41
CA ARG A 165 3.34 4.57 15.41
C ARG A 165 3.78 4.20 13.99
N ILE A 166 2.85 4.09 13.05
CA ILE A 166 3.19 3.77 11.66
C ILE A 166 4.09 4.87 11.07
N LEU A 167 3.70 6.14 11.21
CA LEU A 167 4.47 7.24 10.64
C LEU A 167 5.78 7.53 11.40
N GLY A 168 5.77 7.42 12.73
CA GLY A 168 6.90 7.79 13.57
C GLY A 168 7.92 6.68 13.83
N GLN A 169 7.58 5.42 13.61
CA GLN A 169 8.48 4.28 13.90
C GLN A 169 8.65 3.36 12.68
N VAL A 170 7.55 2.85 12.15
CA VAL A 170 7.57 1.80 11.11
C VAL A 170 7.98 2.35 9.74
N LEU A 171 7.43 3.50 9.35
CA LEU A 171 7.77 4.17 8.10
C LEU A 171 9.28 4.50 8.01
N PRO A 172 9.90 5.12 9.03
CA PRO A 172 11.35 5.32 9.08
C PRO A 172 12.15 4.02 8.87
N PHE A 173 11.74 2.93 9.53
CA PHE A 173 12.35 1.62 9.35
C PHE A 173 12.25 1.12 7.90
N VAL A 174 11.05 1.21 7.31
CA VAL A 174 10.82 0.80 5.91
C VAL A 174 11.69 1.60 4.94
N LEU A 175 11.78 2.93 5.12
CA LEU A 175 12.60 3.79 4.26
C LEU A 175 14.09 3.47 4.42
N LYS A 176 14.56 3.26 5.65
CA LYS A 176 15.93 2.82 5.94
C LYS A 176 16.25 1.50 5.24
N ALA A 177 15.40 0.50 5.38
CA ALA A 177 15.59 -0.81 4.77
C ALA A 177 15.64 -0.75 3.23
N GLN A 178 14.78 0.07 2.61
CA GLN A 178 14.84 0.29 1.17
C GLN A 178 16.14 0.97 0.73
N ARG A 179 16.61 1.96 1.48
CA ARG A 179 17.85 2.69 1.18
C ARG A 179 19.08 1.80 1.31
N GLU A 180 19.19 1.05 2.42
CA GLU A 180 20.31 0.14 2.65
C GLU A 180 20.31 -1.01 1.63
N PHE A 181 19.14 -1.53 1.25
CA PHE A 181 19.03 -2.52 0.18
C PHE A 181 19.58 -2.01 -1.15
N ARG A 182 19.13 -0.81 -1.59
CA ARG A 182 19.56 -0.20 -2.85
C ARG A 182 21.05 0.21 -2.85
N ALA A 183 21.61 0.48 -1.67
CA ALA A 183 23.02 0.83 -1.52
C ALA A 183 23.95 -0.38 -1.31
N SER A 184 23.39 -1.59 -1.17
CA SER A 184 24.18 -2.79 -0.93
C SER A 184 24.97 -3.23 -2.18
N GLU A 185 26.19 -3.77 -1.97
CA GLU A 185 26.99 -4.32 -3.06
C GLU A 185 26.31 -5.53 -3.74
N SER A 186 25.41 -6.20 -3.03
CA SER A 186 24.59 -7.31 -3.50
C SER A 186 23.26 -6.88 -4.14
N TYR A 187 23.07 -5.59 -4.42
CA TYR A 187 21.82 -5.10 -4.99
C TYR A 187 21.59 -5.69 -6.39
N ASP A 188 20.48 -6.40 -6.54
CA ASP A 188 19.96 -6.89 -7.81
C ASP A 188 18.62 -6.20 -8.11
N PRO A 189 18.49 -5.40 -9.18
CA PRO A 189 17.24 -4.73 -9.52
C PRO A 189 16.10 -5.71 -9.89
N THR A 190 16.40 -6.98 -10.17
CA THR A 190 15.41 -8.03 -10.41
C THR A 190 14.95 -8.71 -9.13
N MET A 191 15.61 -8.47 -8.00
CA MET A 191 15.23 -8.99 -6.69
C MET A 191 14.20 -8.08 -6.03
N THR A 192 13.16 -8.67 -5.45
CA THR A 192 12.12 -7.94 -4.74
C THR A 192 12.43 -7.87 -3.26
N LEU A 193 12.53 -6.66 -2.70
CA LEU A 193 12.60 -6.49 -1.26
C LEU A 193 11.25 -6.85 -0.60
N SER A 194 11.24 -7.81 0.32
CA SER A 194 10.05 -8.39 0.92
C SER A 194 9.98 -8.08 2.42
N PHE A 195 8.89 -7.44 2.85
CA PHE A 195 8.60 -7.17 4.26
C PHE A 195 7.66 -8.22 4.89
N ASN A 196 7.50 -9.40 4.28
CA ASN A 196 6.52 -10.40 4.76
C ASN A 196 6.80 -10.86 6.20
N LYS A 197 8.08 -11.10 6.53
CA LYS A 197 8.50 -11.48 7.89
C LYS A 197 8.25 -10.35 8.89
N VAL A 198 8.56 -9.11 8.51
CA VAL A 198 8.25 -7.91 9.29
C VAL A 198 6.74 -7.77 9.53
N ALA A 199 5.92 -8.06 8.52
CA ALA A 199 4.47 -8.00 8.65
C ALA A 199 3.93 -9.04 9.65
N ALA A 200 4.51 -10.24 9.67
CA ALA A 200 4.18 -11.25 10.69
C ALA A 200 4.54 -10.77 12.10
N VAL A 201 5.74 -10.19 12.29
CA VAL A 201 6.16 -9.60 13.58
C VAL A 201 5.17 -8.50 14.00
N ALA A 202 4.85 -7.56 13.12
CA ALA A 202 3.90 -6.48 13.40
C ALA A 202 2.48 -6.94 13.76
N ARG A 203 2.10 -8.18 13.40
CA ARG A 203 0.82 -8.79 13.78
C ARG A 203 0.89 -9.41 15.18
N ASP A 204 2.02 -10.03 15.50
CA ASP A 204 2.14 -10.96 16.63
C ASP A 204 2.79 -10.31 17.87
N THR A 205 3.43 -9.13 17.74
CA THR A 205 4.05 -8.39 18.86
C THR A 205 3.67 -6.91 18.91
N ALA A 206 3.69 -6.35 20.13
CA ALA A 206 3.58 -4.91 20.37
C ALA A 206 4.88 -4.14 20.09
N ASP A 207 6.02 -4.86 20.04
CA ASP A 207 7.33 -4.30 19.71
C ASP A 207 7.46 -4.17 18.20
N LEU A 208 7.12 -2.96 17.73
CA LEU A 208 7.17 -2.63 16.32
C LEU A 208 8.61 -2.36 15.86
N PRO A 209 8.96 -2.73 14.63
CA PRO A 209 10.23 -2.32 14.04
C PRO A 209 10.30 -0.80 13.99
N ALA A 210 11.37 -0.26 14.53
CA ALA A 210 11.72 1.15 14.49
C ALA A 210 13.03 1.35 13.73
N GLU A 211 13.37 2.59 13.38
CA GLU A 211 14.57 2.90 12.60
C GLU A 211 15.87 2.31 13.17
N LYS A 212 15.94 2.18 14.50
CA LYS A 212 17.09 1.64 15.24
C LYS A 212 17.01 0.13 15.50
N SER A 213 15.93 -0.54 15.11
CA SER A 213 15.80 -1.98 15.28
C SER A 213 16.90 -2.71 14.49
N PRO A 214 17.57 -3.70 15.09
CA PRO A 214 18.47 -4.58 14.36
C PRO A 214 17.66 -5.39 13.35
N TYR A 215 18.20 -5.50 12.14
CA TYR A 215 17.59 -6.28 11.08
C TYR A 215 18.66 -6.68 10.07
N HIS A 216 18.38 -7.72 9.30
CA HIS A 216 19.17 -8.11 8.15
C HIS A 216 18.28 -8.39 6.93
N ILE A 217 18.89 -8.41 5.75
CA ILE A 217 18.24 -8.79 4.50
C ILE A 217 18.89 -10.10 4.06
N ASP A 218 18.09 -11.15 3.91
CA ASP A 218 18.59 -12.44 3.43
C ASP A 218 18.90 -12.42 1.93
N ASP A 219 19.49 -13.51 1.45
CA ASP A 219 19.84 -13.77 0.06
C ASP A 219 18.63 -13.91 -0.88
N GLN A 220 17.41 -13.90 -0.35
CA GLN A 220 16.15 -13.85 -1.11
C GLN A 220 15.48 -12.46 -1.07
N GLY A 221 16.12 -11.47 -0.43
CA GLY A 221 15.58 -10.12 -0.29
C GLY A 221 14.52 -9.99 0.80
N ASN A 222 14.39 -10.94 1.74
CA ASN A 222 13.49 -10.79 2.88
C ASN A 222 14.13 -9.92 3.97
N VAL A 223 13.38 -8.91 4.43
CA VAL A 223 13.73 -8.10 5.60
C VAL A 223 13.34 -8.88 6.86
N ILE A 224 14.31 -9.15 7.75
CA ILE A 224 14.14 -9.92 8.98
C ILE A 224 14.60 -9.05 10.16
N VAL A 225 13.72 -8.86 11.15
CA VAL A 225 14.03 -8.14 12.40
C VAL A 225 14.56 -9.14 13.42
N ASP A 226 15.65 -8.80 14.10
CA ASP A 226 16.30 -9.66 15.11
C ASP A 226 15.70 -9.47 16.52
#